data_AF-A0A8T4P961-F1
#
_entry.id   AF-A0A8T4P961-F1
#
_cell.length_a   1.000
_cell.length_b   1.000
_cell.length_c   1.000
_cell.angle_alpha   90.00
_cell.angle_beta   90.00
_cell.angle_gamma   90.00
#
_symmetry.space_group_name_H-M   'P 1'
#
loop_
_entity.id
_entity.type
_entity.pdbx_description
1 polymer ?
#
loop_
_entity_poly.entity_id
_entity_poly.type
_entity_poly.pdbx_seq_one_letter_code
_entity_poly.pdbx_strand_id
1 'polypeptide(L)'
;MANKLENIYCALLKKFGPQHWWPVTSDNAQFEIVIGAILTQNTAWKNVEKAIEALRKNSLIDIEKIKKINQKQLAKLIRSAGYYNQKAERLKIIANFLSKTPRPKGRSVFLSMLRNRPSFSELKLGACEGV
;
A
#
# COMPACT_ATOMS: atom_id res chain seq x y z
N MET A 1 25.11 28.79 4.56
CA MET A 1 25.84 27.68 3.92
C MET A 1 24.79 26.63 3.57
N ALA A 2 24.47 26.44 2.29
CA ALA A 2 23.53 25.39 1.89
C ALA A 2 24.11 24.04 2.37
N ASN A 3 23.30 23.28 3.11
CA ASN A 3 23.71 22.00 3.68
C ASN A 3 24.19 21.10 2.52
N LYS A 4 25.27 20.33 2.70
CA LYS A 4 25.79 19.41 1.67
C LYS A 4 24.68 18.55 1.03
N LEU A 5 23.68 18.16 1.82
CA LEU A 5 22.49 17.44 1.37
C LEU A 5 21.63 18.25 0.38
N GLU A 6 21.43 19.54 0.63
CA GLU A 6 20.65 20.44 -0.21
C GLU A 6 21.33 20.64 -1.57
N ASN A 7 22.65 20.80 -1.59
CA ASN A 7 23.41 20.91 -2.83
C ASN A 7 23.31 19.62 -3.68
N ILE A 8 23.42 18.45 -3.03
CA ILE A 8 23.24 17.15 -3.71
C ILE A 8 21.80 17.03 -4.25
N TYR A 9 20.80 17.36 -3.44
CA TYR A 9 19.40 17.33 -3.85
C TYR A 9 19.14 18.21 -5.06
N CYS A 10 19.58 19.48 -5.03
CA CYS A 10 19.41 20.42 -6.13
C CYS A 10 20.14 19.96 -7.39
N ALA A 11 21.34 19.38 -7.28
CA ALA A 11 22.09 18.85 -8.43
C ALA A 11 21.36 17.67 -9.08
N LEU A 12 20.84 16.74 -8.28
CA LEU A 12 20.06 15.60 -8.77
C LEU A 12 18.73 16.06 -9.37
N LEU A 13 18.03 16.97 -8.69
CA LEU A 13 16.76 17.52 -9.17
C LEU A 13 16.94 18.28 -10.49
N LYS A 14 18.00 19.08 -10.64
CA LYS A 14 18.31 19.77 -11.91
C LYS A 14 18.63 18.80 -13.04
N LYS A 15 19.33 17.70 -12.74
CA LYS A 15 19.74 16.72 -13.76
C LYS A 15 18.60 15.82 -14.21
N PHE A 16 17.79 15.34 -13.28
CA PHE A 16 16.75 14.34 -13.55
C PHE A 16 15.35 14.96 -13.64
N GLY A 17 15.11 16.11 -13.02
CA GLY A 17 13.78 16.71 -12.91
C GLY A 17 12.86 15.93 -11.95
N PRO A 18 11.61 16.37 -11.77
CA PRO A 18 10.58 15.62 -11.04
C PRO A 18 10.36 14.27 -11.71
N GLN A 19 10.56 13.20 -10.97
CA GLN A 19 10.61 11.86 -11.56
C GLN A 19 9.28 11.11 -11.57
N HIS A 20 8.33 11.53 -10.73
CA HIS A 20 7.04 10.86 -10.59
C HIS A 20 7.15 9.33 -10.39
N TRP A 21 8.18 8.89 -9.63
CA TRP A 21 8.54 7.46 -9.46
C TRP A 21 7.41 6.56 -8.94
N TRP A 22 6.32 7.15 -8.44
CA TRP A 22 5.13 6.43 -8.01
C TRP A 22 3.86 7.17 -8.50
N PRO A 23 3.50 7.02 -9.78
CA PRO A 23 2.37 7.74 -10.35
C PRO A 23 1.07 7.09 -9.88
N VAL A 24 0.35 7.79 -9.02
CA VAL A 24 -0.97 7.38 -8.52
C VAL A 24 -2.02 8.06 -9.38
N THR A 25 -2.95 7.27 -9.93
CA THR A 25 -3.95 7.79 -10.88
C THR A 25 -5.38 7.55 -10.45
N SER A 26 -5.61 6.86 -9.32
CA SER A 26 -6.96 6.56 -8.83
C SER A 26 -7.44 7.57 -7.79
N ASP A 27 -8.76 7.74 -7.70
CA ASP A 27 -9.42 8.57 -6.67
C ASP A 27 -9.06 8.11 -5.25
N ASN A 28 -8.82 6.81 -5.07
CA ASN A 28 -8.34 6.23 -3.82
C ASN A 28 -6.81 6.12 -3.78
N ALA A 29 -6.15 7.27 -3.91
CA ALA A 29 -4.71 7.35 -4.05
C ALA A 29 -3.92 6.68 -2.91
N GLN A 30 -4.41 6.80 -1.68
CA GLN A 30 -3.76 6.22 -0.50
C GLN A 30 -3.81 4.70 -0.54
N PHE A 31 -4.94 4.11 -0.93
CA PHE A 31 -5.06 2.66 -1.02
C PHE A 31 -4.22 2.11 -2.17
N GLU A 32 -4.17 2.80 -3.32
CA GLU A 32 -3.28 2.42 -4.42
C GLU A 32 -1.81 2.36 -4.01
N ILE A 33 -1.34 3.34 -3.22
CA ILE A 33 0.02 3.33 -2.67
C ILE A 33 0.26 2.10 -1.80
N VAL A 34 -0.69 1.76 -0.92
CA VAL A 34 -0.58 0.58 -0.05
C VAL A 34 -0.54 -0.71 -0.88
N ILE A 35 -1.41 -0.83 -1.90
CA ILE A 35 -1.41 -1.97 -2.82
C ILE A 35 -0.04 -2.08 -3.49
N GLY A 36 0.46 -1.01 -4.10
CA GLY A 36 1.73 -1.04 -4.79
C GLY A 36 2.89 -1.37 -3.86
N ALA A 37 2.91 -0.88 -2.62
CA ALA A 37 3.93 -1.20 -1.63
C ALA A 37 3.99 -2.70 -1.31
N ILE A 38 2.83 -3.37 -1.22
CA ILE A 38 2.74 -4.83 -1.04
C ILE A 38 3.24 -5.55 -2.31
N LEU A 39 2.86 -5.04 -3.49
CA LEU A 39 3.18 -5.66 -4.77
C LEU A 39 4.67 -5.54 -5.15
N THR A 40 5.38 -4.50 -4.70
CA THR A 40 6.81 -4.29 -5.00
C THR A 40 7.75 -5.30 -4.35
N GLN A 41 7.32 -6.00 -3.30
CA GLN A 41 8.16 -6.98 -2.61
C GLN A 41 8.63 -8.09 -3.56
N ASN A 42 9.96 -8.23 -3.75
CA ASN A 42 10.60 -9.19 -4.65
C ASN A 42 10.03 -9.15 -6.08
N THR A 43 9.81 -7.94 -6.62
CA THR A 43 9.14 -7.78 -7.93
C THR A 43 9.64 -6.55 -8.67
N ALA A 44 9.98 -6.72 -9.94
CA ALA A 44 10.36 -5.60 -10.80
C ALA A 44 9.18 -4.62 -10.99
N TRP A 45 9.45 -3.32 -10.96
CA TRP A 45 8.43 -2.26 -11.03
C TRP A 45 7.47 -2.42 -12.22
N LYS A 46 8.00 -2.74 -13.41
CA LYS A 46 7.21 -3.00 -14.63
C LYS A 46 6.10 -4.06 -14.44
N ASN A 47 6.32 -5.03 -13.56
CA ASN A 47 5.34 -6.07 -13.26
C ASN A 47 4.32 -5.63 -12.21
N VAL A 48 4.72 -4.76 -11.29
CA VAL A 48 3.84 -4.08 -10.33
C VAL A 48 2.87 -3.18 -11.07
N GLU A 49 3.36 -2.35 -12.00
CA GLU A 49 2.54 -1.47 -12.83
C GLU A 49 1.47 -2.26 -13.59
N LYS A 50 1.83 -3.39 -14.19
CA LYS A 50 0.86 -4.29 -14.86
C LYS A 50 -0.19 -4.83 -13.89
N ALA A 51 0.18 -5.18 -12.67
CA ALA A 51 -0.76 -5.68 -11.66
C ALA A 51 -1.70 -4.57 -11.19
N ILE A 52 -1.18 -3.36 -10.92
CA ILE A 52 -1.98 -2.20 -10.53
C ILE A 52 -2.96 -1.83 -11.67
N GLU A 53 -2.50 -1.82 -12.92
CA GLU A 53 -3.36 -1.57 -14.07
C GLU A 53 -4.46 -2.62 -14.22
N ALA A 54 -4.15 -3.90 -13.99
CA ALA A 54 -5.16 -4.96 -13.97
C ALA A 54 -6.20 -4.76 -12.87
N LEU A 55 -5.78 -4.36 -11.66
CA LEU A 55 -6.70 -4.02 -10.58
C LEU A 55 -7.56 -2.80 -10.92
N ARG A 56 -6.97 -1.76 -11.50
CA ARG A 56 -7.65 -0.53 -11.92
C ARG A 56 -8.74 -0.80 -12.96
N LYS A 57 -8.41 -1.57 -14.01
CA LYS A 57 -9.37 -1.98 -15.05
C LYS A 57 -10.56 -2.76 -14.49
N ASN A 58 -10.35 -3.51 -13.41
CA ASN A 58 -11.41 -4.24 -12.71
C ASN A 58 -12.06 -3.42 -11.59
N SER A 59 -11.75 -2.13 -11.48
CA SER A 59 -12.23 -1.22 -10.42
C SER A 59 -11.97 -1.75 -9.01
N LEU A 60 -10.84 -2.44 -8.79
CA LEU A 60 -10.48 -3.09 -7.52
C LEU A 60 -9.55 -2.25 -6.64
N ILE A 61 -9.26 -1.00 -6.98
CA ILE A 61 -8.54 -0.07 -6.09
C ILE A 61 -9.54 0.51 -5.08
N ASP A 62 -10.18 -0.39 -4.33
CA ASP A 62 -11.20 -0.10 -3.34
C ASP A 62 -11.18 -1.18 -2.24
N ILE A 63 -11.26 -0.72 -0.99
CA ILE A 63 -11.12 -1.58 0.19
C ILE A 63 -12.22 -2.65 0.23
N GLU A 64 -13.48 -2.26 0.00
CA GLU A 64 -14.61 -3.18 0.11
C GLU A 64 -14.64 -4.17 -1.05
N LYS A 65 -14.22 -3.75 -2.25
CA LYS A 65 -14.12 -4.66 -3.40
C LYS A 65 -13.01 -5.70 -3.23
N ILE A 66 -11.85 -5.32 -2.71
CA ILE A 66 -10.76 -6.28 -2.40
C ILE A 66 -11.17 -7.28 -1.33
N LYS A 67 -11.95 -6.85 -0.33
CA LYS A 67 -12.51 -7.75 0.68
C LYS A 67 -13.47 -8.78 0.06
N LYS A 68 -14.34 -8.35 -0.86
CA LYS A 68 -15.40 -9.19 -1.45
C LYS A 68 -14.89 -10.14 -2.55
N ILE A 69 -13.92 -9.74 -3.37
CA ILE A 69 -13.43 -10.58 -4.46
C ILE A 69 -12.83 -11.89 -3.94
N ASN A 70 -13.04 -12.99 -4.67
CA ASN A 70 -12.43 -14.28 -4.33
C ASN A 70 -10.90 -14.18 -4.37
N GLN A 71 -10.22 -14.75 -3.37
CA GLN A 71 -8.76 -14.67 -3.27
C GLN A 71 -8.05 -15.26 -4.49
N LYS A 72 -8.53 -16.37 -5.06
CA LYS A 72 -7.94 -16.98 -6.26
C LYS A 72 -8.11 -16.08 -7.49
N GLN A 73 -9.25 -15.38 -7.60
CA GLN A 73 -9.46 -14.40 -8.68
C GLN A 73 -8.53 -13.20 -8.53
N LEU A 74 -8.41 -12.65 -7.31
CA LEU A 74 -7.47 -11.57 -7.02
C LEU A 74 -6.03 -11.98 -7.35
N ALA A 75 -5.63 -13.18 -6.93
CA ALA A 75 -4.31 -13.76 -7.17
C ALA A 75 -4.01 -13.89 -8.68
N LYS A 76 -5.02 -14.23 -9.50
CA LYS A 76 -4.89 -14.25 -10.98
C LYS A 76 -4.65 -12.85 -11.55
N LEU A 77 -5.36 -11.83 -11.06
CA LEU A 77 -5.24 -10.46 -11.55
C LEU A 77 -3.86 -9.85 -11.26
N ILE A 78 -3.28 -10.18 -10.10
CA ILE A 78 -1.95 -9.68 -9.70
C ILE A 78 -0.82 -10.68 -10.04
N ARG A 79 -1.07 -11.67 -10.91
CA ARG A 79 -0.11 -12.74 -11.21
C ARG A 79 1.24 -12.21 -11.71
N SER A 80 1.24 -11.08 -12.43
CA SER A 80 2.48 -10.44 -12.90
C SER A 80 3.44 -10.11 -11.76
N ALA A 81 2.92 -9.83 -10.57
CA ALA A 81 3.72 -9.40 -9.43
C ALA A 81 4.43 -10.55 -8.69
N GLY A 82 4.35 -11.82 -9.11
CA GLY A 82 5.04 -12.93 -8.39
C GLY A 82 4.57 -13.13 -6.95
N TYR A 83 4.82 -14.30 -6.34
CA TYR A 83 4.28 -14.67 -5.01
C TYR A 83 2.80 -14.27 -4.80
N TYR A 84 2.03 -14.38 -5.89
CA TYR A 84 0.75 -13.68 -6.05
C TYR A 84 -0.33 -14.23 -5.13
N ASN A 85 -0.21 -15.48 -4.69
CA ASN A 85 -1.09 -16.07 -3.69
C ASN A 85 -0.92 -15.38 -2.31
N GLN A 86 0.34 -15.23 -1.85
CA GLN A 86 0.62 -14.56 -0.57
C GLN A 86 0.31 -13.06 -0.64
N LYS A 87 0.56 -12.43 -1.80
CA LYS A 87 0.21 -11.02 -1.99
C LYS A 87 -1.30 -10.81 -1.99
N ALA A 88 -2.08 -11.68 -2.64
CA ALA A 88 -3.54 -11.60 -2.62
C ALA A 88 -4.10 -11.75 -1.21
N GLU A 89 -3.56 -12.69 -0.42
CA GLU A 89 -3.90 -12.84 0.99
C GLU A 89 -3.59 -11.57 1.79
N ARG A 90 -2.36 -11.02 1.67
CA ARG A 90 -1.96 -9.78 2.35
C ARG A 90 -2.83 -8.59 1.98
N LEU A 91 -3.21 -8.46 0.70
CA LEU A 91 -4.12 -7.41 0.25
C LEU A 91 -5.49 -7.53 0.93
N LYS A 92 -6.03 -8.74 1.10
CA LYS A 92 -7.29 -8.96 1.83
C LYS A 92 -7.14 -8.64 3.32
N ILE A 93 -6.04 -9.06 3.95
CA ILE A 93 -5.75 -8.76 5.37
C ILE A 93 -5.69 -7.25 5.59
N ILE A 94 -4.92 -6.53 4.77
CA ILE A 94 -4.81 -5.07 4.82
C ILE A 94 -6.15 -4.40 4.57
N ALA A 95 -6.92 -4.84 3.57
CA ALA A 95 -8.23 -4.26 3.29
C ALA A 95 -9.19 -4.46 4.47
N ASN A 96 -9.19 -5.66 5.08
CA ASN A 96 -9.95 -5.92 6.31
C ASN A 96 -9.52 -5.01 7.47
N PHE A 97 -8.21 -4.86 7.69
CA PHE A 97 -7.68 -3.97 8.72
C PHE A 97 -8.11 -2.52 8.51
N LEU A 98 -7.86 -1.97 7.31
CA LEU A 98 -8.19 -0.58 6.98
C LEU A 98 -9.70 -0.30 7.02
N SER A 99 -10.55 -1.29 6.73
CA SER A 99 -12.01 -1.14 6.89
C SER A 99 -12.44 -0.97 8.34
N LYS A 100 -11.67 -1.50 9.31
CA LYS A 100 -11.93 -1.38 10.75
C LYS A 100 -11.21 -0.19 11.38
N THR A 101 -10.10 0.25 10.79
CA THR A 101 -9.26 1.34 11.30
C THR A 101 -9.26 2.51 10.30
N PRO A 102 -10.29 3.37 10.32
CA PRO A 102 -10.31 4.54 9.47
C PRO A 102 -9.18 5.50 9.83
N ARG A 103 -8.70 6.23 8.82
CA ARG A 103 -7.64 7.22 9.01
C ARG A 103 -8.06 8.26 10.06
N PRO A 104 -7.22 8.53 11.09
CA PRO A 104 -7.51 9.60 12.04
C PRO A 104 -7.53 10.95 11.32
N LYS A 105 -8.62 11.70 11.53
CA LYS A 105 -8.79 13.04 10.96
C LYS A 105 -8.09 14.05 11.85
N GLY A 106 -6.87 14.42 11.47
CA GLY A 106 -6.11 15.50 12.08
C GLY A 106 -4.91 15.06 12.91
N ARG A 107 -3.93 15.95 13.02
CA ARG A 107 -2.66 15.71 13.72
C ARG A 107 -2.87 15.43 15.21
N SER A 108 -3.75 16.16 15.88
CA SER A 108 -4.03 15.99 17.31
C SER A 108 -4.52 14.59 17.63
N VAL A 109 -5.51 14.11 16.87
CA VAL A 109 -6.08 12.75 16.98
C VAL A 109 -5.04 11.68 16.69
N PHE A 110 -4.22 11.87 15.64
CA PHE A 110 -3.14 10.93 15.35
C PHE A 110 -2.10 10.85 16.48
N LEU A 111 -1.68 11.99 17.03
CA LEU A 111 -0.71 12.04 18.13
C LEU A 111 -1.29 11.50 19.45
N SER A 112 -2.59 11.62 19.70
CA SER A 112 -3.22 10.98 20.87
C SER A 112 -3.29 9.47 20.71
N MET A 113 -3.56 8.96 19.50
CA MET A 113 -3.51 7.53 19.21
C MET A 113 -2.11 6.94 19.40
N LEU A 114 -1.06 7.66 19.01
CA LEU A 114 0.32 7.20 19.21
C LEU A 114 0.74 7.21 20.69
N ARG A 115 0.30 8.22 21.46
CA ARG A 115 0.59 8.32 22.89
C ARG A 115 -0.09 7.23 23.70
N ASN A 116 -1.31 6.84 23.32
CA ASN A 116 -2.07 5.79 23.99
C ASN A 116 -2.00 4.45 23.24
N ARG A 117 -0.93 4.23 22.48
CA ARG A 117 -0.78 2.99 21.71
C ARG A 117 -0.58 1.82 22.70
N PRO A 118 -1.37 0.75 22.61
CA PRO A 118 -1.14 -0.46 23.40
C PRO A 118 0.26 -1.00 23.13
N SER A 119 0.89 -1.60 24.14
CA SER A 119 2.20 -2.24 23.95
C SER A 119 2.13 -3.31 22.86
N PHE A 120 3.25 -3.61 22.20
CA PHE A 120 3.25 -4.62 21.12
C PHE A 120 2.71 -5.98 21.60
N SER A 121 2.87 -6.30 22.87
CA SER A 121 2.30 -7.48 23.54
C SER A 121 0.77 -7.43 23.71
N GLU A 122 0.17 -6.25 23.79
CA GLU A 122 -1.29 -6.04 23.93
C GLU A 122 -2.00 -5.94 22.58
N LEU A 123 -1.25 -5.69 21.50
CA LEU A 123 -1.74 -5.78 20.14
C LEU A 123 -2.05 -7.25 19.81
N LYS A 124 -3.23 -7.72 20.23
CA LYS A 124 -3.91 -8.82 19.57
C LYS A 124 -4.27 -8.37 18.15
N LEU A 125 -3.28 -8.25 17.28
CA LEU A 125 -3.47 -8.51 15.86
C LEU A 125 -4.15 -9.87 15.85
N GLY A 126 -5.40 -9.95 15.42
CA GLY A 126 -6.18 -11.19 15.37
C GLY A 126 -5.41 -12.25 14.58
N ALA A 127 -4.53 -12.95 15.28
CA ALA A 127 -3.83 -14.12 14.83
C ALA A 127 -4.92 -15.17 14.76
N CYS A 128 -5.36 -15.44 13.53
CA CYS A 128 -5.85 -16.73 13.08
C CYS A 128 -6.50 -17.58 14.19
N GLU A 129 -7.65 -17.18 14.73
CA GLU A 129 -8.54 -18.13 15.38
C GLU A 129 -9.24 -18.89 14.26
N GLY A 130 -8.69 -20.04 13.86
CA GLY A 130 -9.32 -20.94 12.89
C GLY A 130 -8.38 -21.65 11.89
N VAL A 131 -7.21 -22.13 12.32
CA VAL A 131 -6.58 -23.32 11.71
C VAL A 131 -6.67 -24.45 12.72
#